data_AF-A0A9Q6K856-F1
#
_entry.id   AF-A0A9Q6K856-F1
#
_cell.length_a   1.000
_cell.length_b   1.000
_cell.length_c   1.000
_cell.angle_alpha   90.00
_cell.angle_beta   90.00
_cell.angle_gamma   90.00
#
_symmetry.space_group_name_H-M   'P 1'
#
loop_
_entity.id
_entity.type
_entity.pdbx_description
1 polymer ?
#
loop_
_entity_poly.entity_id
_entity_poly.type
_entity_poly.pdbx_seq_one_letter_code
_entity_poly.pdbx_strand_id
1 'polypeptide(L)'
;MEDSFFDFDDISCYLGQWEAILEEYSDIVSIEDFWLVAKEFETVPHFGNLYQELVISRLIQRFCTELDIEQDSDLVEFDYYINAIDTHFYINRQRICDIDDWNEMLDKIRKEMTPAKLAA
;
A
#
# COMPACT_ATOMS: atom_id res chain seq x y z
N MET A 1 -16.48 4.34 17.50
CA MET A 1 -15.39 3.42 17.88
C MET A 1 -15.57 2.27 16.92
N GLU A 2 -14.94 2.38 15.76
CA GLU A 2 -14.93 1.26 14.82
C GLU A 2 -14.16 0.15 15.48
N ASP A 3 -14.83 -0.98 15.69
CA ASP A 3 -14.18 -2.23 16.07
C ASP A 3 -13.27 -2.58 14.90
N SER A 4 -11.99 -2.18 14.99
CA SER A 4 -10.95 -2.75 14.14
C SER A 4 -10.96 -4.25 14.40
N PHE A 5 -11.33 -5.02 13.39
CA PHE A 5 -11.38 -6.48 13.44
C PHE A 5 -10.01 -7.11 13.74
N PHE A 6 -8.94 -6.31 13.67
CA PHE A 6 -7.55 -6.71 13.81
C PHE A 6 -6.81 -5.79 14.79
N ASP A 7 -7.06 -5.94 16.08
CA ASP A 7 -6.23 -5.35 17.14
C ASP A 7 -4.99 -6.22 17.35
N PHE A 8 -3.99 -6.03 16.48
CA PHE A 8 -2.71 -6.74 16.55
C PHE A 8 -1.66 -5.83 17.20
N ASP A 9 -0.96 -6.32 18.22
CA ASP A 9 0.10 -5.56 18.90
C ASP A 9 1.38 -5.40 18.03
N ASP A 10 1.55 -6.25 17.02
CA ASP A 10 2.79 -6.38 16.22
C ASP A 10 2.59 -5.89 14.76
N ILE A 11 2.05 -4.67 14.60
CA ILE A 11 1.81 -4.02 13.30
C ILE A 11 2.53 -2.68 13.19
N SER A 12 2.73 -2.23 11.95
CA SER A 12 3.24 -0.90 11.64
C SER A 12 2.36 0.17 12.29
N CYS A 13 3.01 1.19 12.88
CA CYS A 13 2.32 2.40 13.33
C CYS A 13 1.68 3.20 12.17
N TYR A 14 2.03 2.88 10.91
CA TYR A 14 1.46 3.48 9.71
C TYR A 14 0.27 2.69 9.14
N LEU A 15 -0.08 1.52 9.68
CA LEU A 15 -1.15 0.68 9.11
C LEU A 15 -2.48 1.45 8.99
N GLY A 16 -2.88 2.16 10.04
CA GLY A 16 -4.12 2.96 10.01
C GLY A 16 -4.10 4.08 8.97
N GLN A 17 -2.92 4.62 8.64
CA GLN A 17 -2.78 5.61 7.57
C GLN A 17 -2.86 4.96 6.19
N TRP A 18 -2.28 3.76 6.03
CA TRP A 18 -2.39 2.97 4.79
C TRP A 18 -3.83 2.54 4.51
N GLU A 19 -4.56 2.13 5.53
CA GLU A 19 -6.00 1.84 5.42
C GLU A 19 -6.78 3.09 5.02
N ALA A 20 -6.50 4.24 5.63
CA ALA A 20 -7.14 5.51 5.28
C ALA A 20 -6.90 5.90 3.81
N ILE A 21 -5.69 5.67 3.27
CA ILE A 21 -5.43 5.87 1.84
C ILE A 21 -6.36 5.00 0.99
N LEU A 22 -6.49 3.71 1.30
CA LEU A 22 -7.36 2.80 0.54
C LEU A 22 -8.85 3.15 0.70
N GLU A 23 -9.25 3.66 1.85
CA GLU A 23 -10.62 4.10 2.13
C GLU A 23 -11.07 5.24 1.20
N GLU A 24 -10.19 6.21 0.92
CA GLU A 24 -10.46 7.29 -0.05
C GLU A 24 -10.83 6.75 -1.44
N TYR A 25 -10.33 5.56 -1.79
CA TYR A 25 -10.62 4.88 -3.06
C TYR A 25 -11.70 3.80 -2.94
N SER A 26 -12.33 3.64 -1.76
CA SER A 26 -13.27 2.56 -1.45
C SER A 26 -12.68 1.17 -1.73
N ASP A 27 -11.38 1.01 -1.46
CA ASP A 27 -10.57 -0.15 -1.83
C ASP A 27 -9.93 -0.85 -0.63
N ILE A 28 -10.57 -0.75 0.53
CA ILE A 28 -10.10 -1.39 1.76
C ILE A 28 -10.05 -2.92 1.64
N VAL A 29 -9.10 -3.54 2.36
CA VAL A 29 -9.03 -5.00 2.49
C VAL A 29 -10.19 -5.47 3.37
N SER A 30 -11.12 -6.22 2.80
CA SER A 30 -12.26 -6.76 3.53
C SER A 30 -11.87 -7.97 4.39
N ILE A 31 -12.74 -8.32 5.35
CA ILE A 31 -12.60 -9.53 6.16
C ILE A 31 -12.63 -10.77 5.25
N GLU A 32 -13.48 -10.77 4.24
CA GLU A 32 -13.58 -11.85 3.25
C GLU A 32 -12.28 -11.99 2.44
N ASP A 33 -11.68 -10.88 2.00
CA ASP A 33 -10.39 -10.89 1.28
C ASP A 33 -9.29 -11.51 2.16
N PHE A 34 -9.23 -11.11 3.42
CA PHE A 34 -8.26 -11.66 4.37
C PHE A 34 -8.42 -13.18 4.55
N TRP A 35 -9.64 -13.64 4.84
CA TRP A 35 -9.88 -15.08 5.07
C TRP A 35 -9.73 -15.92 3.80
N LEU A 36 -10.00 -15.35 2.63
CA LEU A 36 -9.75 -15.99 1.35
C LEU A 36 -8.29 -16.38 1.18
N VAL A 37 -7.37 -15.53 1.62
CA VAL A 37 -5.93 -15.76 1.55
C VAL A 37 -5.42 -16.58 2.75
N ALA A 38 -5.87 -16.26 3.97
CA ALA A 38 -5.40 -16.93 5.19
C ALA A 38 -5.64 -18.45 5.19
N LYS A 39 -6.73 -18.91 4.57
CA LYS A 39 -7.08 -20.34 4.48
C LYS A 39 -6.17 -21.15 3.54
N GLU A 40 -5.39 -20.50 2.68
CA GLU A 40 -4.50 -21.17 1.74
C GLU A 40 -3.18 -21.62 2.38
N PHE A 41 -2.86 -21.11 3.58
CA PHE A 41 -1.67 -21.50 4.32
C PHE A 41 -1.86 -22.86 5.00
N GLU A 42 -0.88 -23.76 4.83
CA GLU A 42 -0.86 -25.07 5.49
C GLU A 42 -0.72 -24.97 7.02
N THR A 43 -0.08 -23.89 7.50
CA THR A 43 0.09 -23.55 8.92
C THR A 43 -0.48 -22.19 9.19
N VAL A 44 -1.00 -21.96 10.40
CA VAL A 44 -1.55 -20.64 10.79
C VAL A 44 -0.50 -19.54 10.56
N PRO A 45 -0.75 -18.58 9.66
CA PRO A 45 0.18 -17.50 9.39
C PRO A 45 0.18 -16.47 10.51
N HIS A 46 1.20 -15.61 10.55
CA HIS A 46 1.18 -14.44 11.42
C HIS A 46 0.16 -13.44 10.87
N PHE A 47 -1.04 -13.40 11.45
CA PHE A 47 -2.16 -12.63 10.90
C PHE A 47 -1.87 -11.13 10.76
N GLY A 48 -1.15 -10.53 11.70
CA GLY A 48 -0.73 -9.12 11.57
C GLY A 48 0.21 -8.88 10.38
N ASN A 49 1.06 -9.84 10.02
CA ASN A 49 1.95 -9.68 8.85
C ASN A 49 1.15 -9.91 7.57
N LEU A 50 0.29 -10.93 7.57
CA LEU A 50 -0.55 -11.24 6.43
C LEU A 50 -1.49 -10.07 6.09
N TYR A 51 -2.11 -9.45 7.08
CA TYR A 51 -3.00 -8.32 6.83
C TYR A 51 -2.24 -7.11 6.26
N GLN A 52 -1.07 -6.78 6.82
CA GLN A 52 -0.21 -5.71 6.29
C GLN A 52 0.25 -6.00 4.86
N GLU A 53 0.57 -7.26 4.52
CA GLU A 53 0.93 -7.68 3.17
C GLU A 53 -0.22 -7.43 2.18
N LEU A 54 -1.45 -7.73 2.58
CA LEU A 54 -2.63 -7.48 1.75
C LEU A 54 -2.88 -5.99 1.56
N VAL A 55 -2.75 -5.18 2.63
CA VAL A 55 -2.89 -3.72 2.56
C VAL A 55 -1.85 -3.10 1.64
N ILE A 56 -0.56 -3.46 1.78
CA ILE A 56 0.50 -2.96 0.90
C ILE A 56 0.29 -3.42 -0.55
N SER A 57 -0.12 -4.67 -0.75
CA SER A 57 -0.42 -5.19 -2.11
C SER A 57 -1.55 -4.39 -2.78
N ARG A 58 -2.59 -4.06 -2.02
CA ARG A 58 -3.73 -3.25 -2.49
C ARG A 58 -3.30 -1.83 -2.81
N LEU A 59 -2.44 -1.24 -1.96
CA LEU A 59 -1.84 0.08 -2.22
C LEU A 59 -1.03 0.07 -3.51
N ILE A 60 -0.18 -0.94 -3.75
CA ILE A 60 0.60 -1.01 -5.00
C ILE A 60 -0.32 -1.06 -6.23
N GLN A 61 -1.35 -1.92 -6.21
CA GLN A 61 -2.33 -2.02 -7.30
C GLN A 61 -3.08 -0.70 -7.52
N ARG A 62 -3.51 -0.06 -6.43
CA ARG A 62 -4.18 1.23 -6.46
C ARG A 62 -3.27 2.32 -7.04
N PHE A 63 -2.00 2.37 -6.63
CA PHE A 63 -1.03 3.34 -7.11
C PHE A 63 -0.81 3.23 -8.63
N CYS A 64 -0.68 2.00 -9.13
CA CYS A 64 -0.55 1.74 -10.56
C CYS A 64 -1.82 2.16 -11.34
N THR A 65 -3.00 1.88 -10.77
CA THR A 65 -4.30 2.29 -11.35
C THR A 65 -4.41 3.82 -11.46
N GLU A 66 -3.99 4.56 -10.43
CA GLU A 66 -4.02 6.03 -10.42
C GLU A 66 -3.07 6.69 -11.43
N LEU A 67 -2.06 5.95 -11.88
CA LEU A 67 -1.11 6.39 -12.90
C LEU A 67 -1.39 5.82 -14.29
N ASP A 68 -2.36 4.91 -14.42
CA ASP A 68 -2.64 4.17 -15.66
C ASP A 68 -1.39 3.44 -16.20
N ILE A 69 -0.67 2.74 -15.30
CA ILE A 69 0.53 1.98 -15.61
C ILE A 69 0.40 0.51 -15.20
N GLU A 70 1.21 -0.34 -15.83
CA GLU A 70 1.40 -1.73 -15.39
C GLU A 70 2.34 -1.77 -14.17
N GLN A 71 2.14 -2.75 -13.28
CA GLN A 71 2.91 -2.88 -12.04
C GLN A 71 4.39 -3.20 -12.28
N ASP A 72 4.73 -3.81 -13.41
CA ASP A 72 6.11 -4.12 -13.86
C ASP A 72 6.73 -3.00 -14.72
N SER A 73 6.11 -1.82 -14.74
CA SER A 73 6.65 -0.64 -15.41
C SER A 73 7.95 -0.15 -14.74
N ASP A 74 8.96 0.19 -15.54
CA ASP A 74 10.21 0.82 -15.07
C ASP A 74 10.02 2.26 -14.52
N LEU A 75 8.79 2.80 -14.55
CA LEU A 75 8.48 4.15 -14.05
C LEU A 75 8.44 4.23 -12.52
N VAL A 76 8.12 3.12 -11.84
CA VAL A 76 7.88 3.10 -10.39
C VAL A 76 8.55 1.89 -9.75
N GLU A 77 9.41 2.15 -8.76
CA GLU A 77 10.03 1.14 -7.91
C GLU A 77 9.24 1.04 -6.60
N PHE A 78 8.63 -0.12 -6.33
CA PHE A 78 8.01 -0.44 -5.06
C PHE A 78 8.98 -1.26 -4.21
N ASP A 79 9.21 -0.84 -2.96
CA ASP A 79 10.04 -1.57 -2.00
C ASP A 79 9.32 -1.60 -0.66
N TYR A 80 9.22 -2.78 -0.05
CA TYR A 80 8.59 -2.93 1.25
C TYR A 80 9.16 -4.10 2.01
N TYR A 81 9.03 -4.02 3.33
CA TYR A 81 9.40 -5.08 4.24
C TYR A 81 8.33 -5.19 5.30
N ILE A 82 7.95 -6.42 5.62
CA ILE A 82 6.97 -6.71 6.65
C ILE A 82 7.55 -7.73 7.61
N ASN A 83 7.66 -7.34 8.87
CA ASN A 83 7.74 -8.28 9.97
C ASN A 83 7.13 -7.66 11.23
N ALA A 84 6.98 -8.48 12.27
CA ALA A 84 6.40 -8.11 13.57
C ALA A 84 7.23 -7.07 14.37
N ILE A 85 8.29 -6.48 13.80
CA ILE A 85 9.22 -5.56 14.47
C ILE A 85 9.37 -4.25 13.67
N ASP A 86 9.60 -4.36 12.37
CA ASP A 86 9.77 -3.27 11.41
C ASP A 86 8.97 -3.61 10.16
N THR A 87 8.02 -2.73 9.87
CA THR A 87 7.23 -2.78 8.64
C THR A 87 7.25 -1.41 7.97
N HIS A 88 7.63 -1.38 6.71
CA HIS A 88 7.79 -0.15 5.94
C HIS A 88 7.45 -0.34 4.47
N PHE A 89 7.01 0.76 3.83
CA PHE A 89 6.62 0.80 2.43
C PHE A 89 7.23 2.03 1.77
N TYR A 90 7.83 1.83 0.60
CA TYR A 90 8.50 2.84 -0.19
C TYR A 90 8.02 2.79 -1.65
N ILE A 91 7.91 3.99 -2.24
CA ILE A 91 7.71 4.19 -3.67
C ILE A 91 8.83 5.11 -4.15
N ASN A 92 9.59 4.72 -5.16
CA ASN A 92 10.75 5.48 -5.68
C ASN A 92 11.68 6.00 -4.55
N ARG A 93 11.97 5.13 -3.57
CA ARG A 93 12.81 5.39 -2.38
C ARG A 93 12.27 6.43 -1.39
N GLN A 94 11.07 6.96 -1.60
CA GLN A 94 10.35 7.76 -0.61
C GLN A 94 9.50 6.83 0.25
N ARG A 95 9.62 6.94 1.58
CA ARG A 95 8.75 6.20 2.50
C ARG A 95 7.34 6.78 2.40
N ILE A 96 6.35 5.91 2.32
CA ILE A 96 4.93 6.29 2.30
C ILE A 96 4.36 6.02 3.69
N CYS A 97 4.14 7.08 4.46
CA CYS A 97 3.60 7.01 5.81
C CYS A 97 2.11 7.35 5.86
N ASP A 98 1.66 8.25 4.99
CA ASP A 98 0.32 8.82 5.00
C ASP A 98 -0.15 9.27 3.60
N ILE A 99 -1.34 9.88 3.55
CA ILE A 99 -1.98 10.36 2.31
C ILE A 99 -1.23 11.53 1.67
N ASP A 100 -0.48 12.32 2.44
CA ASP A 100 0.29 13.43 1.89
C ASP A 100 1.51 12.89 1.14
N ASP A 101 2.25 11.94 1.74
CA ASP A 101 3.35 11.22 1.08
C ASP A 101 2.87 10.54 -0.23
N TRP A 102 1.69 9.90 -0.17
CA TRP A 102 1.06 9.24 -1.30
C TRP A 102 0.74 10.20 -2.46
N ASN A 103 0.03 11.29 -2.16
CA ASN A 103 -0.36 12.28 -3.16
C ASN A 103 0.86 13.01 -3.74
N GLU A 104 1.86 13.33 -2.90
CA GLU A 104 3.10 13.94 -3.36
C GLU A 104 3.81 13.04 -4.38
N MET A 105 3.88 11.73 -4.13
CA MET A 105 4.51 10.78 -5.04
C MET A 105 3.74 10.63 -6.36
N LEU A 106 2.40 10.52 -6.32
CA LEU A 106 1.57 10.51 -7.53
C LEU A 106 1.84 11.76 -8.38
N ASP A 107 1.87 12.94 -7.76
CA ASP A 107 2.11 14.20 -8.44
C ASP A 107 3.52 14.29 -9.03
N LYS A 108 4.54 13.78 -8.34
CA LYS A 108 5.91 13.71 -8.86
C LYS A 108 5.96 12.89 -10.13
N ILE A 109 5.42 11.66 -10.11
CA ILE A 109 5.46 10.77 -11.27
C ILE A 109 4.61 11.31 -12.42
N ARG A 110 3.40 11.84 -12.15
CA ARG A 110 2.57 12.49 -13.19
C ARG A 110 3.28 13.64 -13.90
N LYS A 111 4.06 14.44 -13.16
CA LYS A 111 4.87 15.53 -13.75
C LYS A 111 5.99 15.00 -14.64
N GLU A 112 6.58 13.87 -14.29
CA GLU A 112 7.62 13.20 -15.09
C GLU A 112 7.04 12.51 -16.34
N MET A 113 5.82 11.95 -16.23
CA MET A 113 5.09 11.35 -17.36
C MET A 113 4.58 12.41 -18.36
N THR A 114 4.26 13.61 -17.89
CA THR A 114 3.85 14.70 -18.78
C THR A 114 5.07 15.14 -19.58
N PRO A 115 5.07 15.12 -20.92
CA PRO A 115 6.21 15.60 -21.70
C PRO A 115 6.48 17.04 -21.28
N ALA A 116 7.63 17.23 -20.63
CA ALA A 116 8.03 18.52 -20.11
C ALA A 116 7.87 19.58 -21.21
N LYS A 117 7.28 20.71 -20.84
CA LYS A 117 7.28 21.98 -21.59
C LYS A 117 8.72 22.38 -21.96
N LEU A 118 9.29 21.74 -22.96
CA LEU A 118 10.58 22.01 -23.56
C LEU A 118 10.38 22.34 -25.05
N ALA A 119 9.57 23.37 -25.28
CA ALA A 119 9.60 24.20 -26.48
C ALA A 119 8.77 25.47 -26.18
N ALA A 120 9.22 26.27 -25.21
CA ALA A 120 8.85 27.67 -25.09
C ALA A 120 10.05 28.53 -25.50
#